data_AF-A0A962JRV4-F1
#
_entry.id   AF-A0A962JRV4-F1
#
_cell.length_a   1.000
_cell.length_b   1.000
_cell.length_c   1.000
_cell.angle_alpha   90.00
_cell.angle_beta   90.00
_cell.angle_gamma   90.00
#
_symmetry.space_group_name_H-M   'P 1'
#
loop_
_entity.id
_entity.type
_entity.pdbx_description
1 polymer ?
#
loop_
_entity_poly.entity_id
_entity_poly.type
_entity_poly.pdbx_seq_one_letter_code
_entity_poly.pdbx_strand_id
1 'polypeptide(L)'
;MKKPALLFLAHRIPFPPNKGDKIRSFNLLKSLARDYRIYLGAFVDDSEDWQYEAELRKYCAEVFLLGIQNRQKYRTFTAFFKNEALSLPYYRHTRLKSWVDEKIQTEQLTRVFVYSSAMAQYVQGPAYQDMHRIIDFVDVDSEKWREYSRRRNWPMKWLYRREADRMLHFDRVIAAEFDASIFVSAHEAAVFK
;
A
#
# COMPACT_ATOMS: atom_id res chain seq x y z
N MET A 1 23.12 9.56 -17.87
CA MET A 1 21.71 9.53 -18.31
C MET A 1 20.81 9.84 -17.13
N LYS A 2 19.72 10.58 -17.31
CA LYS A 2 18.76 10.89 -16.23
C LYS A 2 17.99 9.62 -15.86
N LYS A 3 17.91 9.28 -14.56
CA LYS A 3 17.16 8.10 -14.10
C LYS A 3 15.67 8.25 -14.46
N PRO A 4 14.98 7.21 -14.95
CA PRO A 4 13.53 7.24 -15.15
C PRO A 4 12.79 7.46 -13.84
N ALA A 5 11.65 8.15 -13.91
CA ALA A 5 10.83 8.45 -12.74
C ALA A 5 10.00 7.22 -12.32
N LEU A 6 9.85 7.00 -11.00
CA LEU A 6 9.07 5.90 -10.43
C LEU A 6 8.28 6.39 -9.21
N LEU A 7 6.98 6.10 -9.18
CA LEU A 7 6.14 6.32 -8.02
C LEU A 7 6.25 5.12 -7.08
N PHE A 8 6.66 5.34 -5.84
CA PHE A 8 6.67 4.32 -4.80
C PHE A 8 5.58 4.64 -3.79
N LEU A 9 4.60 3.76 -3.61
CA LEU A 9 3.55 3.92 -2.61
C LEU A 9 3.69 2.88 -1.51
N ALA A 10 3.76 3.33 -0.25
CA ALA A 10 3.88 2.44 0.91
C ALA A 10 2.83 2.74 1.97
N HIS A 11 2.22 1.70 2.53
CA HIS A 11 1.24 1.86 3.62
C HIS A 11 1.87 2.41 4.91
N ARG A 12 3.20 2.36 5.02
CA ARG A 12 3.99 2.91 6.13
C ARG A 12 5.29 3.50 5.61
N ILE A 13 5.80 4.48 6.34
CA ILE A 13 7.12 5.05 6.14
C ILE A 13 8.18 3.93 6.17
N PRO A 14 9.00 3.75 5.11
CA PRO A 14 9.94 2.63 5.04
C PRO A 14 11.08 2.69 6.06
N PHE A 15 11.35 3.85 6.66
CA PHE A 15 12.45 4.05 7.60
C PHE A 15 11.91 4.39 9.01
N PRO A 16 12.60 3.98 10.09
CA PRO A 16 13.80 3.16 10.13
C PRO A 16 13.47 1.68 9.92
N PRO A 17 14.40 0.86 9.40
CA PRO A 17 14.18 -0.56 9.13
C PRO A 17 14.22 -1.38 10.44
N ASN A 18 13.28 -1.11 11.36
CA ASN A 18 13.18 -1.71 12.68
C ASN A 18 12.05 -2.75 12.83
N LYS A 19 11.19 -2.87 11.81
CA LYS A 19 10.07 -3.82 11.71
C LYS A 19 10.13 -4.55 10.38
N GLY A 20 9.61 -5.78 10.30
CA GLY A 20 9.73 -6.62 9.10
C GLY A 20 9.23 -5.95 7.81
N ASP A 21 8.08 -5.26 7.88
CA ASP A 21 7.50 -4.48 6.79
C ASP A 21 8.39 -3.30 6.37
N LYS A 22 8.98 -2.58 7.33
CA LYS A 22 9.91 -1.47 7.08
C LYS A 22 11.26 -1.95 6.54
N ILE A 23 11.80 -3.06 7.04
CA ILE A 23 13.05 -3.65 6.56
C ILE A 23 12.94 -3.99 5.07
N ARG A 24 11.86 -4.67 4.67
CA ARG A 24 11.65 -5.04 3.27
C ARG A 24 11.40 -3.82 2.40
N SER A 25 10.46 -2.95 2.75
CA SER A 25 10.17 -1.74 1.96
C SER A 25 11.38 -0.82 1.82
N PHE A 26 12.20 -0.67 2.86
CA PHE A 26 13.42 0.14 2.78
C PHE A 26 14.48 -0.47 1.86
N ASN A 27 14.69 -1.79 1.92
CA ASN A 27 15.63 -2.45 1.02
C ASN A 27 15.16 -2.39 -0.45
N LEU A 28 13.85 -2.52 -0.70
CA LEU A 28 13.25 -2.29 -2.02
C LEU A 28 13.49 -0.86 -2.49
N LEU A 29 13.17 0.13 -1.65
CA LEU A 29 13.39 1.55 -1.93
C LEU A 29 14.86 1.83 -2.28
N LYS A 30 15.79 1.35 -1.45
CA LYS A 30 17.23 1.52 -1.64
C LYS A 30 17.73 0.87 -2.93
N SER A 31 17.19 -0.29 -3.28
CA SER A 31 17.54 -0.97 -4.54
C SER A 31 17.01 -0.19 -5.74
N LEU A 32 15.72 0.16 -5.75
CA LEU A 32 15.09 0.91 -6.83
C LEU A 32 15.73 2.30 -7.02
N ALA A 33 16.17 2.95 -5.94
CA ALA A 33 16.80 4.27 -6.01
C ALA A 33 18.12 4.27 -6.79
N ARG A 34 18.73 3.10 -7.03
CA ARG A 34 19.92 2.98 -7.88
C ARG A 34 19.60 3.27 -9.34
N ASP A 35 18.44 2.84 -9.80
CA ASP A 35 18.06 2.89 -11.21
C ASP A 35 16.97 3.93 -11.51
N TYR A 36 16.17 4.31 -10.51
CA TYR A 36 15.03 5.20 -10.65
C TYR A 36 15.16 6.50 -9.84
N ARG A 37 14.51 7.55 -10.33
CA ARG A 37 14.22 8.78 -9.59
C ARG A 37 12.88 8.59 -8.87
N ILE A 38 12.93 8.36 -7.56
CA ILE A 38 11.75 7.91 -6.80
C ILE A 38 10.93 9.07 -6.24
N TYR A 39 9.61 8.98 -6.36
CA TYR A 39 8.62 9.80 -5.67
C TYR A 39 7.91 8.92 -4.66
N LEU A 40 8.16 9.13 -3.37
CA LEU A 40 7.64 8.28 -2.30
C LEU A 40 6.37 8.90 -1.69
N GLY A 41 5.25 8.19 -1.77
CA GLY A 41 4.04 8.49 -1.01
C GLY A 41 3.84 7.45 0.09
N ALA A 42 3.82 7.88 1.36
CA ALA A 42 3.65 6.95 2.48
C ALA A 42 2.87 7.53 3.66
N PHE A 43 2.39 6.64 4.53
CA PHE A 43 1.79 7.03 5.81
C PHE A 43 2.76 6.90 6.98
N VAL A 44 2.56 7.72 8.00
CA VAL A 44 3.30 7.70 9.26
C VAL A 44 2.31 7.30 10.35
N ASP A 45 2.54 6.13 10.96
CA ASP A 45 1.71 5.59 12.04
C ASP A 45 2.29 5.84 13.43
N ASP A 46 3.60 6.06 13.53
CA ASP A 46 4.30 6.49 14.74
C ASP A 46 4.74 7.96 14.62
N SER A 47 4.39 8.79 15.61
CA SER A 47 4.79 10.20 15.61
C SER A 47 6.30 10.40 15.69
N GLU A 48 7.05 9.46 16.24
CA GLU A 48 8.51 9.57 16.28
C GLU A 48 9.11 9.44 14.88
N ASP A 49 8.44 8.78 13.94
CA ASP A 49 9.02 8.50 12.63
C ASP A 49 9.11 9.72 11.70
N TRP A 50 8.41 10.82 12.02
CA TRP A 50 8.51 12.08 11.25
C TRP A 50 9.94 12.60 11.16
N GLN A 51 10.78 12.31 12.16
CA GLN A 51 12.18 12.71 12.18
C GLN A 51 13.00 12.10 11.02
N TYR A 52 12.53 11.02 10.41
CA TYR A 52 13.25 10.27 9.38
C TYR A 52 12.94 10.69 7.94
N GLU A 53 12.12 11.71 7.73
CA GLU A 53 11.84 12.21 6.38
C GLU A 53 13.13 12.64 5.66
N ALA A 54 14.03 13.32 6.36
CA ALA A 54 15.30 13.78 5.82
C ALA A 54 16.20 12.62 5.35
N GLU A 55 16.16 11.48 6.05
CA GLU A 55 16.90 10.28 5.64
C GLU A 55 16.34 9.67 4.35
N LEU A 56 15.02 9.67 4.17
CA LEU A 56 14.38 9.14 2.96
C LEU A 56 14.66 9.99 1.72
N ARG A 57 14.85 11.31 1.88
CA ARG A 57 15.24 12.22 0.79
C ARG A 57 16.60 11.91 0.17
N LYS A 58 17.44 11.08 0.81
CA LYS A 58 18.68 10.56 0.22
C LYS A 58 18.41 9.55 -0.91
N TYR A 59 17.24 8.93 -0.93
CA TYR A 59 16.84 7.90 -1.89
C TYR A 59 15.74 8.38 -2.85
N CYS A 60 15.01 9.43 -2.49
CA CYS A 60 13.84 9.91 -3.22
C CYS A 60 14.07 11.33 -3.71
N ALA A 61 13.58 11.64 -4.92
CA ALA A 61 13.50 13.02 -5.40
C ALA A 61 12.47 13.83 -4.61
N GLU A 62 11.38 13.19 -4.21
CA GLU A 62 10.36 13.79 -3.35
C GLU A 62 9.80 12.73 -2.40
N VAL A 63 9.50 13.16 -1.18
CA VAL A 63 8.87 12.33 -0.14
C VAL A 63 7.62 13.05 0.33
N PHE A 64 6.48 12.38 0.27
CA PHE A 64 5.20 12.87 0.75
C PHE A 64 4.66 11.94 1.82
N LEU A 65 4.62 12.44 3.05
CA LEU A 65 4.21 11.71 4.24
C LEU A 65 2.89 12.24 4.78
N LEU A 66 2.01 11.34 5.20
CA LEU A 66 0.78 11.68 5.92
C LEU A 66 0.62 10.89 7.21
N GLY A 67 0.28 11.58 8.29
CA GLY A 67 -0.03 10.92 9.56
C GLY A 67 -1.35 10.17 9.50
N ILE A 68 -1.40 8.96 10.04
CA ILE A 68 -2.67 8.25 10.22
C ILE A 68 -3.40 8.83 11.44
N GLN A 69 -4.42 9.63 11.19
CA GLN A 69 -5.26 10.18 12.25
C GLN A 69 -6.14 9.09 12.89
N ASN A 70 -6.30 9.12 14.22
CA ASN A 70 -7.21 8.23 14.95
C ASN A 70 -8.65 8.23 14.41
N ARG A 71 -9.10 9.34 13.80
CA ARG A 71 -10.42 9.45 13.18
C ARG A 71 -10.62 8.52 11.98
N GLN A 72 -9.54 8.08 11.32
CA GLN A 72 -9.62 7.12 10.22
C GLN A 72 -10.11 5.74 10.69
N LYS A 73 -9.91 5.41 11.98
CA LYS A 73 -10.50 4.23 12.64
C LYS A 73 -12.03 4.28 12.70
N TYR A 74 -12.64 5.48 12.66
CA TYR A 74 -14.11 5.61 12.58
C TYR A 74 -14.64 5.49 11.15
N ARG A 75 -13.81 5.77 10.13
CA ARG A 75 -14.18 5.56 8.72
C ARG A 75 -14.29 4.08 8.38
N THR A 76 -13.63 3.23 9.14
CA THR A 76 -13.86 1.78 9.18
C THR A 76 -15.35 1.43 9.40
N PHE A 77 -16.09 2.21 10.18
CA PHE A 77 -17.54 1.96 10.36
C PHE A 77 -18.37 2.28 9.10
N THR A 78 -17.95 3.23 8.26
CA THR A 78 -18.69 3.53 7.01
C THR A 78 -18.39 2.53 5.89
N ALA A 79 -17.23 1.89 5.93
CA ALA A 79 -16.84 0.77 5.06
C ALA A 79 -17.79 -0.44 5.17
N PHE A 80 -18.35 -0.65 6.37
CA PHE A 80 -19.36 -1.67 6.60
C PHE A 80 -20.56 -1.50 5.65
N PHE A 81 -21.02 -0.25 5.49
CA PHE A 81 -22.14 0.11 4.62
C PHE A 81 -21.77 0.19 3.13
N LYS A 82 -20.48 0.41 2.81
CA LYS A 82 -19.98 0.50 1.42
C LYS A 82 -19.52 -0.83 0.84
N ASN A 83 -19.68 -1.93 1.58
CA ASN A 83 -19.30 -3.28 1.15
C ASN A 83 -17.82 -3.43 0.75
N GLU A 84 -16.95 -2.55 1.25
CA GLU A 84 -15.50 -2.55 1.02
C GLU A 84 -14.75 -3.18 2.20
N ALA A 85 -13.51 -3.63 1.96
CA ALA A 85 -12.62 -4.15 3.00
C ALA A 85 -12.15 -3.00 3.90
N LEU A 86 -12.16 -3.23 5.22
CA LEU A 86 -11.91 -2.20 6.25
C LEU A 86 -10.55 -1.50 6.12
N SER A 87 -9.52 -2.19 5.60
CA SER A 87 -8.18 -1.60 5.46
C SER A 87 -8.12 -0.51 4.39
N LEU A 88 -9.02 -0.50 3.39
CA LEU A 88 -9.01 0.52 2.33
C LEU A 88 -9.35 1.93 2.86
N PRO A 89 -10.52 2.16 3.50
CA PRO A 89 -10.86 3.47 4.06
C PRO A 89 -9.93 3.89 5.20
N TYR A 90 -9.25 2.96 5.87
CA TYR A 90 -8.25 3.28 6.89
C TYR A 90 -7.04 4.01 6.30
N TYR A 91 -6.64 3.68 5.06
CA TYR A 91 -5.56 4.37 4.34
C TYR A 91 -6.07 5.40 3.33
N ARG A 92 -7.39 5.63 3.23
CA ARG A 92 -7.94 6.53 2.20
C ARG A 92 -7.80 7.99 2.58
N HIS A 93 -6.87 8.67 1.93
CA HIS A 93 -6.62 10.09 2.12
C HIS A 93 -6.64 10.89 0.80
N THR A 94 -7.46 11.94 0.72
CA THR A 94 -7.61 12.79 -0.48
C THR A 94 -6.31 13.51 -0.82
N ARG A 95 -5.59 14.05 0.17
CA ARG A 95 -4.29 14.69 -0.06
C ARG A 95 -3.27 13.77 -0.73
N LEU A 96 -3.18 12.49 -0.34
CA LEU A 96 -2.28 11.56 -1.01
C LEU A 96 -2.74 11.26 -2.44
N LYS A 97 -4.06 11.15 -2.67
CA LYS A 97 -4.60 10.97 -4.03
C LYS A 97 -4.27 12.15 -4.93
N SER A 98 -4.52 13.37 -4.46
CA SER A 98 -4.20 14.60 -5.20
C SER A 98 -2.70 14.71 -5.48
N TRP A 99 -1.86 14.39 -4.50
CA TRP A 99 -0.41 14.39 -4.70
C TRP A 99 0.03 13.34 -5.72
N VAL A 100 -0.52 12.12 -5.68
CA VAL A 100 -0.23 11.07 -6.68
C VAL A 100 -0.61 11.54 -8.08
N ASP A 101 -1.82 12.07 -8.26
CA ASP A 101 -2.28 12.55 -9.57
C ASP A 101 -1.42 13.70 -10.09
N GLU A 102 -1.06 14.65 -9.22
CA GLU A 102 -0.17 15.76 -9.53
C GLU A 102 1.20 15.26 -10.01
N LYS A 103 1.82 14.30 -9.30
CA LYS A 103 3.13 13.78 -9.69
C LYS A 103 3.06 12.97 -10.98
N ILE A 104 1.99 12.22 -11.19
CA ILE A 104 1.80 11.48 -12.45
C ILE A 104 1.82 12.43 -13.64
N GLN A 105 1.11 13.56 -13.54
CA GLN A 105 1.04 14.56 -14.60
C GLN A 105 2.34 15.37 -14.74
N THR A 106 2.86 15.89 -13.64
CA THR A 106 4.00 16.83 -13.66
C THR A 106 5.33 16.16 -14.00
N GLU A 107 5.53 14.91 -13.56
CA GLU A 107 6.79 14.18 -13.77
C GLU A 107 6.67 13.07 -14.81
N GLN A 108 5.51 12.99 -15.51
CA GLN A 108 5.23 12.04 -16.59
C GLN A 108 5.51 10.59 -16.14
N LEU A 109 5.03 10.24 -14.94
CA LEU A 109 5.27 8.92 -14.36
C LEU A 109 4.54 7.86 -15.19
N THR A 110 5.29 6.87 -15.65
CA THR A 110 4.75 5.68 -16.33
C THR A 110 4.99 4.40 -15.54
N ARG A 111 5.64 4.50 -14.37
CA ARG A 111 6.05 3.35 -13.54
C ARG A 111 5.61 3.55 -12.10
N VAL A 112 4.94 2.53 -11.56
CA VAL A 112 4.45 2.53 -10.18
C VAL A 112 4.86 1.24 -9.49
N PHE A 113 5.39 1.39 -8.28
CA PHE A 113 5.61 0.30 -7.35
C PHE A 113 4.72 0.52 -6.12
N VAL A 114 3.84 -0.42 -5.84
CA VAL A 114 2.90 -0.38 -4.73
C VAL A 114 3.31 -1.41 -3.68
N TYR A 115 3.39 -0.99 -2.43
CA TYR A 115 3.74 -1.83 -1.29
C TYR A 115 2.57 -1.89 -0.29
N SER A 116 1.89 -3.05 -0.25
CA SER A 116 0.58 -3.37 0.34
C SER A 116 -0.63 -3.05 -0.55
N SER A 117 -1.62 -3.97 -0.56
CA SER A 117 -2.90 -3.84 -1.24
C SER A 117 -3.59 -2.50 -1.00
N ALA A 118 -3.59 -2.02 0.25
CA ALA A 118 -4.33 -0.81 0.59
C ALA A 118 -3.85 0.42 -0.19
N MET A 119 -2.58 0.44 -0.61
CA MET A 119 -2.02 1.52 -1.40
C MET A 119 -2.37 1.45 -2.88
N ALA A 120 -2.81 0.29 -3.39
CA ALA A 120 -3.23 0.13 -4.76
C ALA A 120 -4.41 1.03 -5.13
N GLN A 121 -5.23 1.43 -4.13
CA GLN A 121 -6.38 2.29 -4.32
C GLN A 121 -6.06 3.66 -4.95
N TYR A 122 -4.79 4.07 -4.92
CA TYR A 122 -4.32 5.34 -5.47
C TYR A 122 -4.00 5.29 -6.96
N VAL A 123 -3.84 4.09 -7.53
CA VAL A 123 -3.44 3.85 -8.92
C VAL A 123 -4.21 2.68 -9.57
N GLN A 124 -5.39 2.36 -9.03
CA GLN A 124 -6.30 1.36 -9.57
C GLN A 124 -7.30 1.98 -10.55
N GLY A 125 -7.81 1.16 -11.47
CA GLY A 125 -8.83 1.54 -12.44
C GLY A 125 -8.29 2.12 -13.76
N PRO A 126 -9.19 2.45 -14.70
CA PRO A 126 -8.86 2.70 -16.11
C PRO A 126 -7.94 3.90 -16.35
N ALA A 127 -7.97 4.89 -15.45
CA ALA A 127 -7.13 6.09 -15.57
C ALA A 127 -5.62 5.80 -15.51
N TYR A 128 -5.23 4.62 -15.03
CA TYR A 128 -3.83 4.22 -14.83
C TYR A 128 -3.44 3.00 -15.66
N GLN A 129 -4.30 2.55 -16.59
CA GLN A 129 -4.11 1.29 -17.31
C GLN A 129 -2.86 1.27 -18.21
N ASP A 130 -2.42 2.43 -18.70
CA ASP A 130 -1.25 2.56 -19.57
C ASP A 130 0.07 2.66 -18.79
N MET A 131 0.01 2.66 -17.46
CA MET A 131 1.19 2.66 -16.60
C MET A 131 1.66 1.23 -16.32
N HIS A 132 2.97 1.05 -16.19
CA HIS A 132 3.55 -0.19 -15.69
C HIS A 132 3.48 -0.22 -14.16
N ARG A 133 2.57 -1.04 -13.62
CA ARG A 133 2.19 -1.10 -12.21
C ARG A 133 2.58 -2.46 -11.63
N ILE A 134 3.50 -2.43 -10.65
CA ILE A 134 3.91 -3.60 -9.89
C ILE A 134 3.40 -3.45 -8.47
N ILE A 135 2.84 -4.52 -7.91
CA ILE A 135 2.45 -4.57 -6.51
C ILE A 135 3.20 -5.66 -5.77
N ASP A 136 3.71 -5.32 -4.59
CA ASP A 136 4.10 -6.28 -3.56
C ASP A 136 2.98 -6.31 -2.53
N PHE A 137 2.35 -7.48 -2.37
CA PHE A 137 1.27 -7.67 -1.42
C PHE A 137 1.78 -7.58 0.02
N VAL A 138 3.07 -7.86 0.25
CA VAL A 138 3.79 -7.86 1.55
C VAL A 138 3.27 -8.89 2.53
N ASP A 139 1.96 -8.85 2.78
CA ASP A 139 1.20 -9.73 3.63
C ASP A 139 -0.12 -10.03 2.91
N VAL A 140 -0.55 -11.30 2.95
CA VAL A 140 -1.90 -11.66 2.50
C VAL A 140 -2.88 -11.30 3.63
N ASP A 141 -3.28 -10.03 3.70
CA ASP A 141 -4.12 -9.50 4.79
C ASP A 141 -5.44 -10.28 4.95
N SER A 142 -5.99 -10.76 3.84
CA SER A 142 -7.19 -11.62 3.84
C SER A 142 -7.01 -12.90 4.67
N GLU A 143 -5.81 -13.49 4.69
CA GLU A 143 -5.52 -14.68 5.49
C GLU A 143 -5.42 -14.35 6.98
N LYS A 144 -4.80 -13.22 7.35
CA LYS A 144 -4.78 -12.74 8.73
C LYS A 144 -6.21 -12.56 9.28
N TRP A 145 -7.08 -11.92 8.51
CA TRP A 145 -8.50 -11.80 8.87
C TRP A 145 -9.19 -13.17 9.01
N ARG A 146 -8.89 -14.11 8.11
CA ARG A 146 -9.44 -15.46 8.15
C ARG A 146 -8.96 -16.23 9.39
N GLU A 147 -7.70 -16.10 9.78
CA GLU A 147 -7.16 -16.67 11.02
C GLU A 147 -7.83 -16.06 12.25
N TYR A 148 -7.98 -14.74 12.30
CA TYR A 148 -8.70 -14.07 13.40
C TYR A 148 -10.15 -14.54 13.51
N SER A 149 -10.83 -14.77 12.37
CA SER A 149 -12.20 -15.29 12.37
C SER A 149 -12.32 -16.66 13.03
N ARG A 150 -11.31 -17.53 12.90
CA ARG A 150 -11.30 -18.87 13.50
C ARG A 150 -11.14 -18.83 15.02
N ARG A 151 -10.53 -17.77 15.56
CA ARG A 151 -10.24 -17.59 17.00
C ARG A 151 -11.29 -16.79 17.77
N ARG A 152 -12.33 -16.26 17.11
CA ARG A 152 -13.36 -15.43 17.74
C ARG A 152 -14.73 -16.10 17.73
N ASN A 153 -15.59 -15.67 18.64
CA ASN A 153 -17.00 -16.04 18.69
C ASN A 153 -17.85 -15.03 17.89
N TRP A 154 -19.12 -15.38 17.69
CA TRP A 154 -20.10 -14.46 17.12
C TRP A 154 -20.27 -13.22 18.04
N PRO A 155 -20.41 -11.99 17.49
CA PRO A 155 -20.50 -11.62 16.07
C PRO A 155 -19.15 -11.36 15.38
N MET A 156 -18.06 -11.23 16.13
CA MET A 156 -16.74 -10.86 15.58
C MET A 156 -16.21 -11.87 14.55
N LYS A 157 -16.51 -13.16 14.73
CA LYS A 157 -16.21 -14.21 13.74
C LYS A 157 -16.78 -13.90 12.36
N TRP A 158 -18.05 -13.48 12.30
CA TRP A 158 -18.70 -13.15 11.03
C TRP A 158 -18.08 -11.91 10.40
N LEU A 159 -17.82 -10.87 11.20
CA LEU A 159 -17.17 -9.64 10.73
C LEU A 159 -15.80 -9.94 10.13
N TYR A 160 -14.94 -10.68 10.82
CA TYR A 160 -13.60 -11.01 10.33
C TYR A 160 -13.63 -11.92 9.10
N ARG A 161 -14.63 -12.80 8.97
CA ARG A 161 -14.82 -13.58 7.75
C ARG A 161 -15.23 -12.69 6.56
N ARG A 162 -16.16 -11.76 6.76
CA ARG A 162 -16.53 -10.75 5.76
C ARG A 162 -15.28 -9.97 5.32
N GLU A 163 -14.46 -9.52 6.27
CA GLU A 163 -13.22 -8.79 5.95
C GLU A 163 -12.24 -9.61 5.14
N ALA A 164 -12.04 -10.88 5.50
CA ALA A 164 -11.20 -11.79 4.73
C ALA A 164 -11.69 -11.91 3.28
N ASP A 165 -12.98 -12.14 3.09
CA ASP A 165 -13.56 -12.36 1.75
C ASP A 165 -13.55 -11.07 0.92
N ARG A 166 -13.78 -9.90 1.53
CA ARG A 166 -13.71 -8.59 0.85
C ARG A 166 -12.28 -8.20 0.50
N MET A 167 -11.33 -8.44 1.39
CA MET A 167 -9.93 -8.16 1.11
C MET A 167 -9.41 -9.06 -0.01
N LEU A 168 -9.71 -10.36 0.05
CA LEU A 168 -9.31 -11.29 -1.01
C LEU A 168 -9.90 -10.92 -2.37
N HIS A 169 -11.16 -10.48 -2.40
CA HIS A 169 -11.77 -10.00 -3.63
C HIS A 169 -11.06 -8.77 -4.19
N PHE A 170 -10.78 -7.77 -3.34
CA PHE A 170 -10.04 -6.58 -3.73
C PHE A 170 -8.63 -6.93 -4.24
N ASP A 171 -7.91 -7.75 -3.48
CA ASP A 171 -6.57 -8.24 -3.82
C ASP A 171 -6.54 -8.89 -5.21
N ARG A 172 -7.52 -9.76 -5.50
CA ARG A 172 -7.64 -10.42 -6.82
C ARG A 172 -7.92 -9.45 -7.96
N VAL A 173 -8.75 -8.43 -7.72
CA VAL A 173 -9.00 -7.36 -8.72
C VAL A 173 -7.70 -6.62 -9.01
N ILE A 174 -6.96 -6.23 -7.97
CA ILE A 174 -5.67 -5.54 -8.11
C ILE A 174 -4.65 -6.40 -8.85
N ALA A 175 -4.51 -7.68 -8.49
CA ALA A 175 -3.58 -8.58 -9.17
C ALA A 175 -3.94 -8.83 -10.65
N ALA A 176 -5.21 -8.73 -11.02
CA ALA A 176 -5.64 -8.81 -12.41
C ALA A 176 -5.43 -7.50 -13.19
N GLU A 177 -5.48 -6.34 -12.52
CA GLU A 177 -5.24 -5.03 -13.13
C GLU A 177 -3.76 -4.68 -13.28
N PHE A 178 -2.90 -5.18 -12.39
CA PHE A 178 -1.48 -4.84 -12.34
C PHE A 178 -0.64 -5.77 -13.22
N ASP A 179 0.47 -5.25 -13.77
CA ASP A 179 1.37 -5.99 -14.66
C ASP A 179 2.09 -7.15 -13.94
N ALA A 180 2.37 -7.00 -12.65
CA ALA A 180 3.01 -8.03 -11.84
C ALA A 180 2.62 -7.91 -10.37
N SER A 181 2.46 -9.08 -9.73
CA SER A 181 2.17 -9.23 -8.32
C SER A 181 3.30 -10.02 -7.63
N ILE A 182 3.84 -9.47 -6.56
CA ILE A 182 4.93 -10.04 -5.76
C ILE A 182 4.36 -10.49 -4.40
N PHE A 183 4.79 -11.66 -3.96
CA PHE A 183 4.46 -12.26 -2.66
C PHE A 183 5.75 -12.60 -1.92
N VAL A 184 5.69 -12.76 -0.59
CA VAL A 184 6.89 -13.07 0.20
C VAL A 184 7.32 -14.52 0.00
N SER A 185 6.37 -15.42 -0.25
CA SER A 185 6.65 -16.84 -0.46
C SER A 185 5.74 -17.49 -1.52
N ALA A 186 6.19 -18.64 -2.04
CA ALA A 186 5.37 -19.48 -2.90
C ALA A 186 4.10 -19.99 -2.19
N HIS A 187 4.14 -20.14 -0.86
CA HIS A 187 2.99 -20.53 -0.07
C HIS A 187 1.91 -19.44 -0.08
N GLU A 188 2.28 -18.20 0.19
CA GLU A 188 1.33 -17.07 0.11
C GLU A 188 0.76 -16.89 -1.29
N ALA A 189 1.59 -17.02 -2.32
CA ALA A 189 1.12 -17.00 -3.71
C ALA A 189 0.13 -18.13 -4.02
N ALA A 190 0.25 -19.29 -3.36
CA ALA A 190 -0.70 -20.38 -3.50
C ALA A 190 -2.01 -20.14 -2.74
N VAL A 191 -1.97 -19.50 -1.56
CA VAL A 191 -3.17 -19.11 -0.81
C VAL A 191 -3.97 -18.03 -1.54
N PHE A 192 -3.28 -17.17 -2.30
CA PHE A 192 -3.90 -16.11 -3.08
C PHE A 192 -4.73 -16.62 -4.28
N LYS A 193 -4.23 -17.68 -4.95
CA LYS A 193 -4.87 -18.29 -6.12
C LYS A 193 -6.24 -18.86 -5.77
#